data_AF-A0A365QWX3-F1
#
_entry.id   AF-A0A365QWX3-F1
#
_cell.length_a   1.000
_cell.length_b   1.000
_cell.length_c   1.000
_cell.angle_alpha   90.00
_cell.angle_beta   90.00
_cell.angle_gamma   90.00
#
_symmetry.space_group_name_H-M   'P 1'
#
loop_
_entity.id
_entity.type
_entity.pdbx_description
1 polymer ?
#
loop_
_entity_poly.entity_id
_entity_poly.type
_entity_poly.pdbx_seq_one_letter_code
_entity_poly.pdbx_strand_id
1 'polypeptide(L)' 'MQPSAADLRVVREFLALVETSVTTPDSDTLRALREQLGITQAQAAELMRVNLRTWQKWELGERTMHVALFELFLIKTGV' A
#
# COMPACT_ATOMS: atom_id res chain seq x y z
N MET A 1 23.40 13.95 16.68
CA MET A 1 23.62 14.62 15.38
C MET A 1 22.25 15.04 14.87
N GLN A 2 21.93 16.34 14.91
CA GLN A 2 20.65 16.84 14.37
C GLN A 2 20.73 16.82 12.83
N PRO A 3 19.66 16.39 12.13
CA PRO A 3 19.63 16.44 10.67
C PRO A 3 19.71 17.90 10.19
N SER A 4 20.38 18.12 9.05
CA SER A 4 20.60 19.46 8.51
C SER A 4 19.30 20.05 7.96
N ALA A 5 19.23 21.38 7.84
CA ALA A 5 18.07 22.07 7.28
C ALA A 5 17.73 21.65 5.83
N ALA A 6 18.71 21.11 5.09
CA ALA A 6 18.49 20.58 3.74
C ALA A 6 17.73 19.24 3.76
N ASP A 7 17.96 18.40 4.77
CA ASP A 7 17.32 17.09 4.90
C ASP A 7 15.81 17.23 5.16
N LEU A 8 15.45 18.21 6.01
CA LEU A 8 14.04 18.51 6.29
C LEU A 8 13.32 19.15 5.10
N ARG A 9 14.04 19.81 4.20
CA ARG A 9 13.46 20.39 2.98
C ARG A 9 13.11 19.30 1.97
N VAL A 10 13.99 18.33 1.76
CA VAL A 10 13.73 17.19 0.85
C VAL A 10 12.56 16.36 1.36
N VAL A 11 12.51 16.09 2.68
CA VAL A 11 11.38 15.37 3.27
C VAL A 11 10.08 16.15 3.11
N ARG A 12 10.09 17.49 3.25
CA ARG A 12 8.89 18.32 3.03
C ARG A 12 8.47 18.41 1.57
N GLU A 13 9.40 18.54 0.63
CA GLU A 13 9.09 18.51 -0.81
C GLU A 13 8.54 17.15 -1.24
N PHE A 14 9.10 16.05 -0.69
CA PHE A 14 8.57 14.71 -0.89
C PHE A 14 7.16 14.56 -0.31
N LEU A 15 6.92 15.00 0.93
CA LEU A 15 5.60 14.93 1.56
C LEU A 15 4.55 15.81 0.86
N ALA A 16 4.94 16.98 0.35
CA ALA A 16 4.06 17.88 -0.40
C ALA A 16 3.69 17.33 -1.79
N LEU A 17 4.51 16.47 -2.38
CA LEU A 17 4.21 15.78 -3.65
C LEU A 17 3.33 14.53 -3.46
N VAL A 18 3.26 13.99 -2.24
CA VAL A 18 2.54 12.75 -1.90
C VAL A 18 1.23 13.06 -1.14
N GLU A 19 0.70 14.27 -1.29
CA GLU A 19 -0.56 14.72 -0.65
C GLU A 19 -1.79 14.11 -1.36
N THR A 20 -1.80 12.78 -1.47
CA THR A 20 -2.95 11.97 -1.88
C THR A 20 -3.56 11.35 -0.64
N SER A 21 -4.82 11.69 -0.34
CA SER A 21 -5.55 11.08 0.77
C SER A 21 -5.87 9.62 0.45
N VAL A 22 -4.89 8.74 0.62
CA VAL A 22 -5.09 7.29 0.50
C VAL A 22 -5.93 6.86 1.69
N THR A 23 -7.10 6.29 1.40
CA THR A 23 -7.94 5.65 2.42
C THR A 23 -7.73 4.15 2.38
N THR A 24 -8.11 3.50 3.47
CA THR A 24 -8.27 2.06 3.52
C THR A 24 -9.11 1.54 2.33
N PRO A 25 -8.63 0.54 1.58
CA PRO A 25 -9.37 0.01 0.44
C PRO A 25 -10.51 -0.88 0.92
N ASP A 26 -11.62 -0.86 0.19
CA ASP A 26 -12.59 -1.96 0.26
C ASP A 26 -12.05 -3.20 -0.48
N SER A 27 -12.74 -4.33 -0.29
CA SER A 27 -12.32 -5.62 -0.83
C SER A 27 -12.32 -5.68 -2.37
N ASP A 28 -13.25 -4.98 -3.02
CA ASP A 28 -13.38 -5.01 -4.48
C ASP A 28 -12.34 -4.11 -5.13
N THR A 29 -12.07 -2.93 -4.55
CA THR A 29 -10.96 -2.05 -4.96
C THR A 29 -9.62 -2.78 -4.86
N LEU A 30 -9.36 -3.46 -3.74
CA LEU A 30 -8.12 -4.22 -3.57
C LEU A 30 -7.98 -5.36 -4.60
N ARG A 31 -9.07 -6.10 -4.86
CA ARG A 31 -9.10 -7.17 -5.85
C ARG A 31 -8.86 -6.63 -7.26
N ALA A 32 -9.53 -5.55 -7.64
CA ALA A 32 -9.40 -4.93 -8.95
C ALA A 32 -7.96 -4.47 -9.22
N LEU A 33 -7.31 -3.83 -8.24
CA LEU A 33 -5.90 -3.43 -8.36
C LEU A 33 -4.99 -4.64 -8.55
N ARG A 34 -5.19 -5.72 -7.77
CA ARG A 34 -4.41 -6.96 -7.94
C ARG A 34 -4.59 -7.55 -9.34
N GLU A 35 -5.81 -7.56 -9.85
CA GLU A 35 -6.14 -8.10 -11.17
C GLU A 35 -5.56 -7.23 -12.30
N GLN A 36 -5.60 -5.90 -12.17
CA GLN A 36 -4.94 -4.98 -13.10
C GLN A 36 -3.42 -5.20 -13.16
N LEU A 37 -2.80 -5.54 -12.03
CA LEU A 37 -1.38 -5.89 -11.97
C LEU A 37 -1.07 -7.29 -12.54
N GLY A 38 -2.08 -8.10 -12.85
CA GLY A 38 -1.89 -9.45 -13.39
C GLY A 38 -1.25 -10.44 -12.42
N ILE A 39 -1.31 -10.17 -11.10
CA ILE A 39 -0.71 -11.03 -10.06
C ILE A 39 -1.76 -11.87 -9.33
N THR A 40 -1.35 -13.06 -8.89
CA THR A 40 -2.15 -13.95 -8.05
C THR A 40 -2.23 -13.46 -6.60
N GLN A 41 -3.22 -13.93 -5.84
CA GLN A 41 -3.31 -13.65 -4.40
C GLN A 41 -2.06 -14.09 -3.64
N ALA A 42 -1.40 -15.18 -4.05
CA ALA A 42 -0.17 -15.66 -3.44
C ALA A 42 1.02 -14.72 -3.71
N GLN A 43 1.15 -14.22 -4.94
CA GLN A 43 2.18 -13.23 -5.28
C GLN A 43 1.97 -11.91 -4.53
N ALA A 44 0.72 -11.47 -4.39
CA ALA A 44 0.41 -10.25 -3.64
C ALA A 44 0.69 -10.40 -2.12
N ALA A 45 0.38 -11.57 -1.55
CA ALA A 45 0.72 -11.88 -0.16
C ALA A 45 2.24 -11.88 0.06
N GLU A 46 3.01 -12.49 -0.86
CA GLU A 46 4.48 -12.50 -0.82
C GLU A 46 5.06 -11.07 -0.96
N LEU A 47 4.56 -10.29 -1.93
CA LEU A 47 4.93 -8.88 -2.11
C LEU A 47 4.77 -8.07 -0.83
N MET A 48 3.67 -8.32 -0.10
CA MET A 48 3.34 -7.63 1.15
C MET A 48 3.87 -8.31 2.41
N ARG A 49 4.62 -9.42 2.28
CA ARG A 49 5.18 -10.19 3.40
C ARG A 49 4.13 -10.59 4.44
N VAL A 50 2.95 -10.98 3.96
CA VAL A 50 1.86 -11.53 4.78
C VAL A 50 1.54 -12.95 4.31
N ASN A 51 0.90 -13.75 5.17
CA ASN A 51 0.43 -15.06 4.73
C ASN A 51 -0.75 -14.93 3.75
N LEU A 52 -0.91 -15.94 2.87
CA LEU A 52 -1.98 -15.98 1.87
C LEU A 52 -3.38 -15.79 2.47
N ARG A 53 -3.64 -16.39 3.64
CA ARG A 53 -4.96 -16.30 4.28
C ARG A 53 -5.30 -14.86 4.69
N THR A 54 -4.30 -14.07 5.09
CA THR A 54 -4.48 -12.66 5.43
C THR A 54 -4.91 -11.87 4.20
N TRP A 55 -4.24 -12.08 3.07
CA TRP A 55 -4.60 -11.45 1.79
C TRP A 55 -6.03 -11.82 1.37
N GLN A 56 -6.38 -13.11 1.42
CA GLN A 56 -7.72 -13.58 1.09
C GLN A 56 -8.80 -12.95 1.98
N LYS A 57 -8.55 -12.79 3.27
CA LYS A 57 -9.49 -12.12 4.19
C LYS A 57 -9.72 -10.66 3.82
N TRP A 58 -8.72 -9.97 3.29
CA TRP A 58 -8.87 -8.62 2.76
C TRP A 58 -9.73 -8.59 1.50
N GLU A 59 -9.47 -9.46 0.53
CA GLU A 59 -10.28 -9.54 -0.70
C GLU A 59 -11.68 -10.13 -0.49
N LEU A 60 -11.94 -10.83 0.62
CA LEU A 60 -13.28 -11.30 0.98
C LEU A 60 -14.08 -10.28 1.81
N GLY A 61 -13.45 -9.19 2.25
CA GLY A 61 -14.06 -8.23 3.17
C GLY A 61 -14.23 -8.74 4.61
N GLU A 62 -13.72 -9.95 4.93
CA GLU A 62 -13.70 -10.49 6.30
C GLU A 62 -12.80 -9.67 7.23
N ARG A 63 -11.79 -9.00 6.65
CA ARG A 63 -10.91 -8.06 7.36
C ARG A 63 -10.61 -6.87 6.47
N THR A 64 -10.41 -5.74 7.10
CA THR A 64 -9.97 -4.52 6.46
C THR A 64 -8.44 -4.45 6.41
N MET A 65 -7.87 -4.07 5.26
CA MET A 65 -6.43 -3.78 5.16
C MET A 65 -6.13 -2.45 5.84
N HIS A 66 -5.10 -2.38 6.69
CA HIS A 66 -4.72 -1.12 7.31
C HIS A 66 -4.21 -0.11 6.25
N VAL A 67 -4.57 1.17 6.36
CA VAL A 67 -4.20 2.22 5.38
C VAL A 67 -2.70 2.24 5.07
N ALA A 68 -1.83 2.19 6.09
CA ALA A 68 -0.38 2.14 5.88
C ALA A 68 0.11 0.91 5.08
N LEU A 69 -0.58 -0.24 5.16
CA LEU A 69 -0.27 -1.40 4.32
C LEU A 69 -0.75 -1.18 2.89
N PHE A 70 -1.87 -0.51 2.70
CA PHE A 70 -2.35 -0.16 1.37
C PHE A 70 -1.44 0.86 0.68
N GLU A 71 -1.01 1.91 1.39
CA GLU A 71 0.02 2.85 0.91
C GLU A 71 1.30 2.10 0.50
N LEU A 72 1.78 1.17 1.34
CA LEU A 72 2.94 0.35 0.99
C LEU A 72 2.71 -0.52 -0.25
N PHE A 73 1.49 -1.05 -0.43
CA PHE A 73 1.13 -1.81 -1.61
C PHE A 73 1.23 -0.93 -2.87
N LEU A 74 0.63 0.26 -2.86
CA LEU A 74 0.72 1.23 -3.97
C LEU A 74 2.16 1.62 -4.29
N ILE A 75 2.97 1.92 -3.27
CA ILE A 75 4.40 2.24 -3.44
C ILE A 75 5.16 1.08 -4.10
N LYS A 76 4.89 -0.16 -3.70
CA LYS A 76 5.58 -1.36 -4.24
C LYS A 76 5.16 -1.71 -5.66
N THR A 77 3.95 -1.34 -6.06
CA THR A 77 3.36 -1.71 -7.36
C THR A 77 3.42 -0.57 -8.37
N GLY A 78 3.64 0.67 -7.92
CA GLY A 78 3.71 1.86 -8.78
C GLY A 78 2.34 2.27 -9.34
N VAL A 79 1.25 1.93 -8.64
CA VAL A 79 -0.12 2.30 -8.99
C VAL A 79 -0.54 3.57 -8.25
#